data_AF-A0A6P0KTN4-F1
#
_entry.id   AF-A0A6P0KTN4-F1
#
_cell.length_a   1.000
_cell.length_b   1.000
_cell.length_c   1.000
_cell.angle_alpha   90.00
_cell.angle_beta   90.00
_cell.angle_gamma   90.00
#
_symmetry.space_group_name_H-M   'P 1'
#
loop_
_entity.id
_entity.type
_entity.pdbx_description
1 polymer ?
#
loop_
_entity_poly.entity_id
_entity_poly.type
_entity_poly.pdbx_seq_one_letter_code
_entity_poly.pdbx_strand_id
1 'polypeptide(L)' 'MPKKIRELKQMLQKAGFTLLPKRGKGSHYYWVHPLIKNPVVLSGKDSKDAKPYQ' A
#
# COMPACT_ATOMS: atom_id res chain seq x y z
N MET A 1 -8.69 -10.10 13.66
CA MET A 1 -9.34 -8.98 12.92
C MET A 1 -8.48 -8.64 11.71
N PRO A 2 -9.07 -8.35 10.53
CA PRO A 2 -8.29 -7.93 9.37
C PRO A 2 -7.53 -6.63 9.67
N LYS A 3 -6.30 -6.52 9.17
CA LYS A 3 -5.50 -5.28 9.33
C LYS A 3 -6.16 -4.14 8.58
N LYS A 4 -6.01 -2.91 9.06
CA LYS A 4 -6.48 -1.73 8.32
C LYS A 4 -5.51 -1.35 7.19
N ILE A 5 -6.00 -0.70 6.13
CA ILE A 5 -5.13 -0.22 5.04
C ILE A 5 -4.02 0.71 5.55
N ARG A 6 -4.31 1.57 6.53
CA ARG A 6 -3.28 2.44 7.14
C ARG A 6 -2.13 1.65 7.78
N GLU A 7 -2.42 0.45 8.31
CA GLU A 7 -1.41 -0.40 8.95
C GLU A 7 -0.52 -1.07 7.90
N LEU A 8 -1.10 -1.51 6.78
CA LEU A 8 -0.32 -2.00 5.64
C LEU A 8 0.60 -0.92 5.07
N LYS A 9 0.12 0.33 4.96
CA LYS A 9 0.97 1.46 4.54
C LYS A 9 2.14 1.70 5.49
N GLN A 10 1.90 1.65 6.80
CA GLN A 10 2.96 1.78 7.81
C GLN A 10 3.99 0.65 7.71
N MET A 11 3.54 -0.59 7.46
CA MET A 11 4.45 -1.72 7.24
C MET A 11 5.32 -1.52 5.98
N LEU A 12 4.73 -1.07 4.88
CA LEU A 12 5.46 -0.76 3.64
C LEU A 12 6.50 0.34 3.86
N GLN A 13 6.14 1.43 4.54
CA GLN A 13 7.09 2.49 4.87
C GLN A 13 8.26 1.99 5.72
N LYS A 14 7.99 1.19 6.76
CA LYS A 14 9.03 0.58 7.60
C LYS A 14 9.93 -0.37 6.82
N ALA A 15 9.39 -1.04 5.80
CA ALA A 15 10.14 -1.89 4.89
C ALA A 15 10.89 -1.11 3.78
N GLY A 16 10.88 0.23 3.81
CA GLY A 16 11.61 1.07 2.86
C GLY A 16 10.87 1.33 1.54
N PHE A 17 9.60 0.98 1.43
CA PHE A 17 8.81 1.31 0.24
C PHE A 17 8.39 2.79 0.25
N THR A 18 8.42 3.39 -0.94
CA THR A 18 8.00 4.76 -1.17
C THR A 18 6.66 4.78 -1.92
N LEU A 19 5.72 5.57 -1.43
CA LEU A 19 4.45 5.81 -2.10
C LEU A 19 4.65 6.71 -3.32
N LEU A 20 4.09 6.32 -4.47
CA LEU A 20 4.00 7.13 -5.69
C LEU A 20 2.59 7.71 -5.84
N PRO A 21 2.30 8.90 -5.27
CA PRO A 21 0.95 9.47 -5.25
C PRO A 21 0.39 9.79 -6.63
N LYS A 22 1.27 10.06 -7.62
CA LYS A 22 0.87 10.37 -9.00
C LYS A 22 0.49 9.14 -9.84
N ARG A 23 0.75 7.91 -9.37
CA ARG A 23 0.37 6.67 -10.08
C ARG A 23 -0.89 6.02 -9.51
N GLY A 24 -1.32 6.41 -8.31
CA GLY A 24 -2.56 5.93 -7.72
C GLY A 24 -3.79 6.56 -8.37
N LYS A 25 -4.82 5.77 -8.66
CA LYS A 25 -6.14 6.27 -9.12
C LYS A 25 -7.22 5.89 -8.10
N GLY A 26 -7.99 6.88 -7.66
CA GLY A 26 -9.05 6.69 -6.66
C GLY A 26 -8.48 6.21 -5.33
N SER A 27 -8.96 5.05 -4.85
CA SER A 27 -8.49 4.42 -3.60
C SER A 27 -7.34 3.42 -3.82
N HIS A 28 -6.58 3.53 -4.91
CA HIS A 28 -5.41 2.68 -5.15
C HIS A 28 -4.13 3.45 -4.85
N TYR A 29 -3.25 2.84 -4.06
CA TYR A 29 -1.96 3.38 -3.67
C TYR A 29 -0.85 2.53 -4.28
N TYR A 30 0.07 3.17 -4.99
CA TYR A 30 1.15 2.52 -5.71
C TYR A 30 2.46 2.69 -4.95
N TRP A 31 3.11 1.60 -4.58
CA TRP A 31 4.32 1.59 -3.76
C TRP A 31 5.47 0.96 -4.54
N VAL A 32 6.66 1.52 -4.38
CA VAL A 32 7.88 1.04 -5.03
C VAL A 32 9.00 0.90 -4.02
N HIS A 33 9.94 -0.01 -4.27
CA HIS A 33 11.14 -0.19 -3.47
C HIS A 33 12.36 -0.22 -4.40
N PRO A 34 13.48 0.44 -4.08
CA PRO A 34 14.64 0.52 -4.97
C PRO A 34 15.23 -0.85 -5.35
N LEU A 35 15.12 -1.83 -4.46
CA LEU A 35 15.64 -3.19 -4.67
C LEU A 35 14.63 -4.18 -5.28
N ILE A 36 13.38 -3.78 -5.50
CA ILE A 36 12.32 -4.68 -6.01
C ILE A 36 11.76 -4.09 -7.30
N LYS A 37 11.88 -4.86 -8.39
CA LYS A 37 11.43 -4.43 -9.72
C LYS A 37 9.91 -4.25 -9.79
N ASN A 38 9.17 -5.09 -9.07
CA ASN A 38 7.71 -5.11 -9.11
C ASN A 38 7.12 -4.15 -8.07
N PRO A 39 6.17 -3.30 -8.46
CA PRO A 39 5.46 -2.43 -7.53
C PRO A 39 4.49 -3.23 -6.64
N VAL A 40 4.13 -2.64 -5.50
CA VAL A 40 3.04 -3.13 -4.64
C VAL A 40 1.86 -2.17 -4.78
N VAL A 41 0.66 -2.72 -5.04
CA VAL A 41 -0.57 -1.93 -5.16
C VAL A 41 -1.49 -2.27 -4.00
N LEU A 42 -1.80 -1.27 -3.17
CA LEU A 42 -2.81 -1.38 -2.13
C LEU A 42 -4.12 -0.75 -2.58
N SER A 43 -5.22 -1.50 -2.47
CA SER A 43 -6.58 -1.02 -2.72
C SER A 43 -7.27 -0.61 -1.43
N GLY A 44 -8.13 0.41 -1.48
CA GLY A 44 -8.97 0.82 -0.36
C GLY A 44 -8.48 2.08 0.36
N LYS A 45 -9.36 2.70 1.15
CA LYS A 45 -9.06 3.90 1.94
C LYS A 45 -8.47 3.51 3.30
N ASP A 46 -7.76 4.42 3.94
CA ASP A 46 -7.05 4.18 5.22
C ASP A 46 -7.91 3.64 6.37
N SER A 47 -9.19 4.01 6.40
CA SER A 47 -10.14 3.57 7.42
C SER A 47 -10.74 2.18 7.17
N LYS A 48 -10.59 1.62 5.97
CA LYS A 48 -11.14 0.32 5.59
C LYS A 48 -10.21 -0.81 6.03
N ASP A 49 -10.82 -1.95 6.30
CA ASP A 49 -10.09 -3.20 6.46
C ASP A 49 -9.46 -3.62 5.13
N ALA A 50 -8.27 -4.20 5.22
CA ALA A 50 -7.60 -4.83 4.11
C ALA A 50 -8.40 -6.02 3.63
N LYS A 51 -8.50 -6.17 2.31
CA LYS A 51 -9.10 -7.35 1.70
C LYS A 51 -8.17 -8.55 1.89
N PRO A 52 -8.70 -9.78 1.90
CA PRO A 52 -7.88 -10.98 2.17
C PRO A 52 -6.72 -11.22 1.20
N TYR A 53 -6.77 -10.63 0.00
CA TYR A 53 -5.73 -10.76 -1.02
C TYR A 53 -4.63 -9.68 -0.93
N GLN A 54 -4.74 -8.76 0.03
CA GLN A 54 -3.81 -7.63 0.20
C GLN A 54 -2.70 -7.92 1.19
#